data_AF-A0A7K0L4Q0-F1
#
_entry.id   AF-A0A7K0L4Q0-F1
#
_cell.length_a   1.000
_cell.length_b   1.000
_cell.length_c   1.000
_cell.angle_alpha   90.00
_cell.angle_beta   90.00
_cell.angle_gamma   90.00
#
_symmetry.space_group_name_H-M   'P 1'
#
loop_
_entity.id
_entity.type
_entity.pdbx_description
1 polymer ?
#
loop_
_entity_poly.entity_id
_entity_poly.type
_entity_poly.pdbx_seq_one_letter_code
_entity_poly.pdbx_strand_id
1 'polypeptide(L)'
;MPQYKVAIVGAGPAGYFAALALQNLQTEELQFSIDMIERLPTPWGLVRSGVAPDHPKIKTVAKVFEKVASEPNFRLFANVELGSDLTIEQLKEKYDAVVIATGTALGKKL
;
A
#
# COMPACT_ATOMS: atom_id res chain seq x y z
N MET A 1 9.04 -20.10 -12.12
CA MET A 1 8.37 -18.98 -12.83
C MET A 1 8.79 -17.69 -12.14
N PRO A 2 9.15 -16.62 -12.86
CA PRO A 2 9.66 -15.41 -12.21
C PRO A 2 8.56 -14.79 -11.35
N GLN A 3 8.87 -14.58 -10.08
CA GLN A 3 8.02 -13.87 -9.13
C GLN A 3 8.72 -12.57 -8.77
N TYR A 4 8.10 -11.43 -9.10
CA TYR A 4 8.63 -10.12 -8.75
C TYR A 4 8.13 -9.71 -7.36
N LYS A 5 9.06 -9.33 -6.48
CA LYS A 5 8.77 -8.79 -5.16
C LYS A 5 8.65 -7.28 -5.25
N VAL A 6 7.50 -6.75 -4.84
CA VAL A 6 7.22 -5.32 -4.87
C VAL A 6 6.91 -4.83 -3.46
N ALA A 7 7.66 -3.82 -3.02
CA ALA A 7 7.34 -3.08 -1.80
C ALA A 7 6.50 -1.85 -2.15
N ILE A 8 5.42 -1.61 -1.43
CA ILE A 8 4.58 -0.41 -1.56
C ILE A 8 4.60 0.34 -0.23
N VAL A 9 5.12 1.56 -0.21
CA VAL A 9 5.24 2.37 1.01
C VAL A 9 4.06 3.33 1.12
N GLY A 10 3.13 3.01 2.02
CA GLY A 10 1.90 3.74 2.30
C GLY A 10 0.65 2.92 1.97
N ALA A 11 -0.18 2.65 2.98
CA ALA A 11 -1.43 1.89 2.86
C ALA A 11 -2.65 2.79 2.62
N GLY A 12 -2.49 3.88 1.88
CA GLY A 12 -3.59 4.72 1.40
C GLY A 12 -4.19 4.23 0.08
N PRO A 13 -5.13 4.97 -0.52
CA PRO A 13 -5.74 4.61 -1.81
C PRO A 13 -4.71 4.36 -2.91
N ALA A 14 -3.70 5.22 -3.04
CA ALA A 14 -2.65 5.06 -4.05
C ALA A 14 -1.92 3.72 -3.92
N GLY A 15 -1.57 3.32 -2.70
CA GLY A 15 -0.91 2.04 -2.45
C GLY A 15 -1.80 0.84 -2.77
N TYR A 16 -3.05 0.86 -2.34
CA TYR A 16 -4.00 -0.22 -2.62
C TYR A 16 -4.34 -0.34 -4.11
N PHE A 17 -4.47 0.78 -4.83
CA PHE A 17 -4.70 0.73 -6.28
C PHE A 17 -3.46 0.28 -7.05
N ALA A 18 -2.25 0.61 -6.60
CA ALA A 18 -1.02 0.04 -7.16
C ALA A 18 -0.96 -1.47 -6.94
N ALA A 19 -1.29 -1.97 -5.74
CA ALA A 19 -1.38 -3.40 -5.45
C ALA A 19 -2.44 -4.10 -6.32
N LEU A 20 -3.63 -3.51 -6.45
CA LEU A 20 -4.70 -4.02 -7.31
C LEU A 20 -4.26 -4.11 -8.78
N ALA A 21 -3.55 -3.10 -9.27
CA ALA A 21 -3.04 -3.10 -10.64
C ALA A 21 -2.05 -4.25 -10.87
N LEU A 22 -1.13 -4.48 -9.93
CA LEU A 22 -0.20 -5.63 -9.99
C LEU A 22 -0.94 -6.97 -9.94
N GLN A 23 -1.93 -7.11 -9.04
CA GLN A 23 -2.77 -8.31 -8.96
C GLN A 23 -3.51 -8.58 -10.27
N ASN A 24 -4.07 -7.55 -10.90
CA ASN A 24 -4.78 -7.67 -12.18
C ASN A 24 -3.86 -8.00 -13.36
N LEU A 25 -2.56 -7.71 -13.26
CA LEU A 25 -1.56 -8.04 -14.28
C LEU A 25 -1.02 -9.47 -14.16
N GLN A 26 -1.38 -10.21 -13.10
CA GLN A 26 -0.89 -11.58 -12.95
C GLN A 26 -1.39 -12.50 -14.06
N THR A 27 -0.49 -13.34 -14.56
CA THR A 27 -0.75 -14.42 -15.52
C THR A 27 0.03 -15.65 -15.09
N GLU A 28 -0.14 -16.79 -15.76
CA GLU A 28 0.66 -18.00 -15.46
C GLU A 28 2.17 -17.74 -15.54
N GLU A 29 2.61 -16.82 -16.41
CA GLU A 29 4.01 -16.48 -16.63
C GLU A 29 4.51 -15.28 -15.80
N LEU A 30 3.60 -14.52 -15.18
CA LEU A 30 3.89 -13.29 -14.46
C LEU A 30 3.21 -13.28 -13.08
N GLN A 31 4.00 -13.37 -12.02
CA GLN A 31 3.52 -13.41 -10.65
C GLN A 31 4.17 -12.30 -9.82
N PHE A 32 3.41 -11.74 -8.87
CA PHE A 32 3.91 -10.73 -7.94
C PHE A 32 3.81 -11.21 -6.50
N SER A 33 4.72 -10.75 -5.64
CA SER A 33 4.59 -10.78 -4.19
C SER A 33 4.62 -9.35 -3.69
N ILE A 34 3.58 -8.93 -2.98
CA ILE A 34 3.35 -7.53 -2.62
C ILE A 34 3.44 -7.39 -1.11
N ASP A 35 4.39 -6.59 -0.65
CA ASP A 35 4.48 -6.16 0.74
C ASP A 35 4.13 -4.68 0.83
N MET A 36 3.03 -4.38 1.52
CA MET A 36 2.63 -3.03 1.83
C MET A 36 3.17 -2.63 3.21
N ILE A 37 3.87 -1.50 3.27
CA ILE A 37 4.50 -0.99 4.48
C ILE A 37 3.75 0.28 4.89
N GLU A 38 3.26 0.34 6.13
CA GLU A 38 2.49 1.45 6.66
C GLU A 38 3.00 1.87 8.03
N ARG A 39 3.23 3.16 8.22
CA ARG A 39 3.72 3.71 9.49
C ARG A 39 2.68 3.65 10.60
N LEU A 40 1.39 3.75 10.27
CA LEU A 40 0.31 3.67 11.25
C LEU A 40 -0.08 2.20 11.51
N PRO A 41 -0.66 1.87 12.68
CA PRO A 41 -1.19 0.54 12.95
C PRO A 41 -2.46 0.21 12.13
N THR A 42 -3.08 1.21 11.49
CA THR A 42 -4.33 1.03 10.74
C THR A 42 -4.14 1.45 9.28
N PRO A 43 -4.58 0.63 8.30
CA PRO A 43 -4.47 0.97 6.89
C PRO A 43 -5.53 1.99 6.44
N TRP A 44 -5.57 2.23 5.13
CA TRP A 44 -6.52 3.04 4.34
C TRP A 44 -6.26 4.55 4.34
N GLY A 45 -5.24 5.03 5.05
CA GLY A 45 -4.80 6.42 5.02
C GLY A 45 -5.96 7.40 5.21
N LEU A 46 -6.11 8.36 4.30
CA LEU A 46 -7.15 9.39 4.38
C LEU A 46 -8.57 8.85 4.15
N VAL A 47 -8.78 7.66 3.58
CA VAL A 47 -10.13 7.07 3.54
C VAL A 47 -10.65 6.80 4.96
N ARG A 48 -9.75 6.39 5.86
CA ARG A 48 -10.05 6.20 7.28
C ARG A 48 -10.01 7.53 8.05
N SER A 49 -8.92 8.27 7.89
CA SER A 49 -8.56 9.39 8.78
C SER A 49 -8.89 10.79 8.24
N GLY A 50 -9.16 10.94 6.94
CA GLY A 50 -9.42 12.22 6.29
C GLY A 50 -10.86 12.41 5.83
N VAL A 51 -11.49 11.38 5.28
CA VAL A 51 -12.90 11.44 4.85
C VAL A 51 -13.78 11.77 6.04
N ALA A 52 -14.50 12.89 5.92
CA ALA A 52 -15.37 13.40 6.96
C ALA A 52 -16.39 12.35 7.42
N PRO A 53 -16.73 12.31 8.72
CA PRO A 53 -17.55 11.24 9.30
C PRO A 53 -18.99 11.20 8.74
N ASP A 54 -19.51 12.33 8.28
CA ASP A 54 -20.81 12.49 7.60
C ASP A 54 -20.78 12.06 6.11
N HIS A 55 -19.64 11.60 5.60
CA HIS A 55 -19.47 11.10 4.22
C HIS A 55 -19.23 9.58 4.15
N PRO A 56 -20.08 8.72 4.73
CA PRO A 56 -19.82 7.28 4.82
C PRO A 56 -19.84 6.58 3.46
N LYS A 57 -20.55 7.12 2.46
CA LYS A 57 -20.61 6.55 1.11
C LYS A 57 -19.23 6.47 0.45
N ILE A 58 -18.36 7.45 0.68
CA ILE A 58 -17.00 7.46 0.11
C ILE A 58 -16.13 6.36 0.74
N LYS A 59 -16.41 5.96 1.99
CA LYS A 59 -15.69 4.89 2.69
C LYS A 59 -15.99 3.49 2.14
N THR A 60 -16.95 3.34 1.22
CA THR A 60 -17.26 2.05 0.56
C THR A 60 -16.11 1.50 -0.26
N VAL A 61 -15.15 2.34 -0.68
CA VAL A 61 -13.91 1.92 -1.34
C VAL A 61 -13.08 0.96 -0.47
N ALA A 62 -13.26 0.96 0.85
CA ALA A 62 -12.62 0.01 1.76
C ALA A 62 -12.86 -1.45 1.35
N LYS A 63 -14.01 -1.78 0.74
CA LYS A 63 -14.29 -3.14 0.23
C LYS A 63 -13.31 -3.57 -0.86
N VAL A 64 -12.86 -2.63 -1.69
CA VAL A 64 -11.82 -2.91 -2.71
C VAL A 64 -10.50 -3.21 -2.02
N PHE A 65 -10.16 -2.44 -0.98
CA PHE A 65 -8.91 -2.63 -0.22
C PHE A 65 -8.90 -3.95 0.54
N GLU A 66 -10.03 -4.34 1.13
CA GLU A 66 -10.23 -5.64 1.77
C GLU A 66 -10.04 -6.78 0.77
N LYS A 67 -10.61 -6.67 -0.44
CA LYS A 67 -10.39 -7.66 -1.50
C LYS A 67 -8.91 -7.80 -1.86
N VAL A 68 -8.23 -6.68 -2.10
CA VAL A 68 -6.77 -6.67 -2.39
C VAL A 68 -5.98 -7.32 -1.27
N ALA A 69 -6.31 -7.01 -0.02
CA ALA A 69 -5.63 -7.55 1.16
C ALA A 69 -5.93 -9.03 1.44
N SER A 70 -7.00 -9.58 0.85
CA SER A 70 -7.38 -10.99 1.00
C SER A 70 -6.64 -11.92 0.05
N GLU A 71 -6.00 -11.39 -0.99
CA GLU A 71 -5.24 -12.19 -1.94
C GLU A 71 -3.97 -12.76 -1.29
N PRO A 72 -3.60 -14.02 -1.57
CA PRO A 72 -2.49 -14.72 -0.89
C PRO A 72 -1.12 -14.12 -1.22
N ASN A 73 -1.02 -13.33 -2.29
CA ASN A 73 0.20 -12.69 -2.71
C ASN A 73 0.46 -11.33 -2.03
N PHE A 74 -0.44 -10.89 -1.16
CA PHE A 74 -0.39 -9.60 -0.48
C PHE A 74 -0.11 -9.77 1.02
N ARG A 75 0.76 -8.92 1.58
CA ARG A 75 0.98 -8.80 3.02
C ARG A 75 1.03 -7.33 3.44
N LEU A 76 0.50 -7.03 4.61
CA LEU A 76 0.58 -5.72 5.24
C LEU A 76 1.49 -5.77 6.46
N PHE A 77 2.50 -4.90 6.48
CA PHE A 77 3.37 -4.62 7.60
C PHE A 77 3.03 -3.22 8.10
N ALA A 78 2.13 -3.15 9.09
CA ALA A 78 1.70 -1.92 9.73
C ALA A 78 2.64 -1.57 10.90
N ASN A 79 2.59 -0.32 11.37
CA ASN A 79 3.49 0.20 12.41
C ASN A 79 4.98 0.07 12.05
N VAL A 80 5.31 0.31 10.77
CA VAL A 80 6.67 0.29 10.23
C VAL A 80 6.88 1.55 9.38
N GLU A 81 7.82 2.41 9.77
CA GLU A 81 8.05 3.71 9.13
C GLU A 81 9.35 3.74 8.31
N LEU A 82 9.21 4.02 7.00
CA LEU A 82 10.34 4.31 6.11
C LEU A 82 11.08 5.57 6.59
N GLY A 83 12.39 5.46 6.77
CA GLY A 83 13.26 6.51 7.30
C GLY A 83 13.53 6.41 8.80
N SER A 84 12.78 5.58 9.53
CA SER A 84 13.01 5.28 10.96
C SER A 84 13.35 3.81 11.18
N ASP A 85 12.40 2.91 10.86
CA ASP A 85 12.54 1.46 11.13
C ASP A 85 13.30 0.74 10.01
N LEU A 86 13.27 1.31 8.79
CA LEU A 86 13.96 0.80 7.61
C LEU A 86 14.32 1.94 6.65
N THR A 87 15.30 1.71 5.77
CA THR A 87 15.73 2.68 4.76
C THR A 87 15.27 2.31 3.35
N ILE A 88 15.28 3.29 2.44
CA ILE A 88 14.92 3.04 1.03
C ILE A 88 15.93 2.13 0.33
N GLU A 89 17.21 2.21 0.73
CA GLU A 89 18.29 1.34 0.25
C GLU A 89 18.02 -0.11 0.63
N GLN A 90 17.64 -0.37 1.88
CA GLN A 90 17.27 -1.71 2.33
C GLN A 90 16.09 -2.29 1.55
N LEU A 91 15.12 -1.46 1.15
CA LEU A 91 14.03 -1.89 0.29
C LEU A 91 14.51 -2.21 -1.13
N LYS A 92 15.33 -1.33 -1.72
CA LYS A 92 15.87 -1.53 -3.08
C LYS A 92 16.79 -2.76 -3.19
N GLU A 93 17.43 -3.16 -2.10
CA GLU A 93 18.23 -4.39 -2.04
C GLU A 93 17.38 -5.67 -1.94
N LYS A 94 16.18 -5.58 -1.37
CA LYS A 94 15.33 -6.75 -1.05
C LYS A 94 14.18 -6.97 -2.03
N TYR A 95 13.77 -5.94 -2.76
CA TYR A 95 12.63 -5.94 -3.66
C TYR A 95 13.06 -5.56 -5.07
N ASP A 96 12.41 -6.15 -6.07
CA ASP A 96 12.65 -5.85 -7.48
C ASP A 96 12.15 -4.44 -7.85
N ALA A 97 11.11 -3.97 -7.15
CA ALA A 97 10.57 -2.62 -7.30
C ALA A 97 10.05 -2.06 -5.96
N VAL A 98 10.13 -0.73 -5.83
CA VAL A 98 9.58 0.01 -4.68
C VAL A 98 8.66 1.11 -5.19
N VAL A 99 7.42 1.13 -4.71
CA VAL A 99 6.42 2.16 -5.02
C VAL A 99 6.24 3.07 -3.82
N ILE A 100 6.48 4.37 -3.99
CA ILE A 100 6.25 5.37 -2.94
C ILE A 100 4.83 5.93 -3.07
N ALA A 101 3.99 5.62 -2.07
CA ALA A 101 2.58 5.97 -2.01
C ALA A 101 2.20 6.64 -0.67
N THR A 102 3.13 7.42 -0.09
CA THR A 102 3.03 7.99 1.26
C THR A 102 2.00 9.11 1.41
N GLY A 103 1.49 9.66 0.30
CA GLY A 103 0.62 10.82 0.31
C GLY A 103 1.30 12.05 0.90
N THR A 104 0.52 12.99 1.44
CA THR A 104 1.01 14.20 2.09
C THR A 104 0.43 14.31 3.50
N ALA A 105 1.30 14.32 4.51
CA ALA A 105 0.90 14.40 5.92
C ALA A 105 0.80 15.84 6.45
N LEU A 106 1.47 16.79 5.79
CA LEU A 106 1.56 18.17 6.23
C LEU A 106 0.77 19.07 5.30
N GLY A 107 -0.13 19.87 5.87
CA GLY A 107 -0.82 20.93 5.14
C GLY A 107 0.12 22.07 4.76
N LYS A 108 -0.20 22.76 3.67
CA LYS A 108 0.48 24.02 3.31
C LYS A 108 0.11 25.09 4.35
N LYS A 109 1.12 25.75 4.92
CA LYS A 109 0.90 27.02 5.64
C LYS A 109 0.66 28.12 4.60
N LEU A 110 -0.41 28.89 4.78
CA LEU A 110 -0.74 30.04 3.96
C LEU A 110 0.01 31.27 4.47
#